data_AF-A0A7X9CE42-F1
#
_entry.id   AF-A0A7X9CE42-F1
#
_cell.length_a   1.000
_cell.length_b   1.000
_cell.length_c   1.000
_cell.angle_alpha   90.00
_cell.angle_beta   90.00
_cell.angle_gamma   90.00
#
_symmetry.space_group_name_H-M   'P 1'
#
loop_
_entity.id
_entity.type
_entity.pdbx_description
1 polymer ?
#
loop_
_entity_poly.entity_id
_entity_poly.type
_entity_poly.pdbx_seq_one_letter_code
_entity_poly.pdbx_strand_id
1 'polypeptide(L)'
;MIYIIIFLFIFIFLLFLPVKFHIEFKFEESTIYFKISSSYLFGIFSPEIYPLDRKKNNKSSSKNPEVLKNIIKELKTIELLKYIWDRLDIEKLEIKKFIGSRNPYIISILYGLMWSFDGIIFNYILSLKDIEYMDIDIISNFEREELGIDFNCIIKIKMVYIINIWFKLIKSHKGGEKNVGTSNRRINEIYNE
;
A
#
# COMPACT_ATOMS: atom_id res chain seq x y z
N MET A 1 -19.18 17.16 -34.69
CA MET A 1 -19.18 15.75 -34.26
C MET A 1 -17.79 15.11 -34.25
N ILE A 2 -16.99 15.23 -35.32
CA ILE A 2 -15.64 14.61 -35.40
C ILE A 2 -14.75 14.98 -34.20
N TYR A 3 -14.68 16.26 -33.82
CA TYR A 3 -13.88 16.70 -32.65
C TYR A 3 -14.33 16.08 -31.32
N ILE A 4 -15.62 15.81 -31.15
CA ILE A 4 -16.15 15.18 -29.93
C ILE A 4 -15.71 13.71 -29.87
N ILE A 5 -15.72 13.02 -31.00
CA ILE A 5 -15.28 11.62 -31.10
C ILE A 5 -13.78 11.52 -30.82
N ILE A 6 -12.97 12.42 -31.39
CA ILE A 6 -11.53 12.48 -31.15
C ILE A 6 -11.25 12.76 -29.66
N PHE A 7 -11.94 13.73 -29.07
CA PHE A 7 -11.79 14.04 -27.65
C PHE A 7 -12.14 12.85 -26.75
N LEU A 8 -13.23 12.13 -27.05
CA LEU A 8 -13.61 10.91 -26.32
C LEU A 8 -12.52 9.84 -26.42
N PHE A 9 -11.94 9.65 -27.61
CA PHE A 9 -10.89 8.66 -27.82
C PHE A 9 -9.61 9.00 -27.03
N ILE A 10 -9.22 10.28 -27.02
CA ILE A 10 -8.11 10.78 -26.21
C ILE A 10 -8.36 10.56 -24.72
N PHE A 11 -9.58 10.86 -24.24
CA PHE A 11 -9.94 10.67 -22.84
C PHE A 11 -9.88 9.19 -22.42
N ILE A 12 -10.39 8.29 -23.27
CA ILE A 12 -10.32 6.84 -23.06
C ILE A 12 -8.87 6.38 -23.02
N PHE A 13 -8.04 6.82 -23.97
CA PHE A 13 -6.62 6.50 -24.00
C PHE A 13 -5.90 6.94 -22.72
N LEU A 14 -6.25 8.11 -22.21
CA LEU A 14 -5.67 8.69 -20.99
C LEU A 14 -5.96 7.83 -19.74
N LEU A 15 -7.11 7.16 -19.68
CA LEU A 15 -7.46 6.23 -18.59
C LEU A 15 -6.63 4.94 -18.59
N PHE A 16 -6.02 4.56 -19.72
CA PHE A 16 -5.17 3.38 -19.79
C PHE A 16 -3.72 3.64 -19.35
N LEU A 17 -3.33 4.90 -19.17
CA LEU A 17 -1.98 5.25 -18.76
C LEU A 17 -1.70 4.81 -17.31
N PRO A 18 -0.53 4.22 -17.04
CA PRO A 18 -0.12 3.90 -15.68
C PRO A 18 0.24 5.16 -14.90
N VAL A 19 -0.05 5.13 -13.61
CA VAL A 19 0.43 6.09 -12.61
C VAL A 19 1.64 5.47 -11.94
N LYS A 20 2.71 6.24 -11.74
CA LYS A 20 3.85 5.78 -10.92
C LYS A 20 3.84 6.49 -9.57
N PHE A 21 3.97 5.73 -8.50
CA PHE A 21 4.13 6.22 -7.14
C PHE A 21 5.59 6.03 -6.72
N HIS A 22 6.23 7.11 -6.31
CA HIS A 22 7.57 7.16 -5.74
C HIS A 22 7.43 7.24 -4.22
N ILE A 23 7.92 6.24 -3.51
CA ILE A 23 7.84 6.14 -2.06
C ILE A 23 9.27 6.17 -1.54
N GLU A 24 9.63 7.25 -0.87
CA GLU A 24 10.90 7.39 -0.17
C GLU A 24 10.64 7.35 1.33
N PHE A 25 11.37 6.48 2.02
CA PHE A 25 11.44 6.43 3.47
C PHE A 25 12.90 6.44 3.85
N LYS A 26 13.29 7.38 4.72
CA LYS A 26 14.63 7.41 5.31
C LYS A 26 14.50 7.45 6.81
N PHE A 27 15.20 6.53 7.45
CA PHE A 27 15.36 6.47 8.88
C PHE A 27 16.84 6.65 9.17
N GLU A 28 17.20 7.72 9.88
CA GLU A 28 18.58 7.99 10.26
C GLU A 28 18.59 8.45 11.72
N GLU A 29 19.09 7.57 12.59
CA GLU A 29 19.20 7.71 14.06
C GLU A 29 17.90 8.11 14.78
N SER A 30 17.49 9.37 14.65
CA SER A 30 16.35 10.00 15.31
C SER A 30 15.39 10.73 14.35
N THR A 31 15.76 10.85 13.07
CA THR A 31 14.94 11.52 12.07
C THR A 31 14.23 10.50 11.18
N ILE A 32 12.93 10.71 11.02
CA ILE A 32 12.09 9.90 10.14
C ILE A 32 11.64 10.81 9.01
N TYR A 33 12.15 10.55 7.81
CA TYR A 33 11.70 11.19 6.59
C TYR A 33 10.82 10.23 5.81
N PHE A 34 9.63 10.68 5.46
CA PHE A 34 8.73 9.91 4.61
C PHE A 34 8.10 10.82 3.58
N LYS A 35 8.35 10.50 2.30
CA LYS A 35 7.88 11.25 1.16
C LYS A 35 7.16 10.29 0.22
N ILE A 36 5.91 10.61 -0.09
CA ILE A 36 5.20 9.98 -1.20
C ILE A 36 5.03 11.03 -2.28
N SER A 37 5.57 10.74 -3.45
CA SER A 37 5.28 11.48 -4.67
C SER A 37 4.51 10.56 -5.61
N SER A 38 3.52 11.09 -6.31
CA SER A 38 2.93 10.38 -7.45
C SER A 38 3.36 11.07 -8.72
N SER A 39 3.37 10.38 -9.84
CA SER A 39 3.61 10.97 -11.15
C SER A 39 2.51 10.49 -12.09
N TYR A 40 1.78 11.44 -12.66
CA TYR A 40 0.71 11.19 -13.62
C TYR A 40 1.08 11.80 -14.98
N LEU A 41 0.55 11.21 -16.05
CA LEU A 41 0.75 11.70 -17.43
C LEU A 41 2.23 11.94 -17.78
N PHE A 42 3.06 10.90 -17.68
CA PHE A 42 4.51 11.02 -17.97
C PHE A 42 5.26 12.04 -17.09
N GLY A 43 4.76 12.33 -15.88
CA GLY A 43 5.44 13.21 -14.92
C GLY A 43 5.00 14.67 -14.95
N ILE A 44 3.93 15.00 -15.67
CA ILE A 44 3.38 16.38 -15.71
C ILE A 44 2.80 16.78 -14.36
N PHE A 45 2.22 15.84 -13.62
CA PHE A 45 1.65 16.10 -12.30
C PHE A 45 2.36 15.26 -11.26
N SER A 46 3.04 15.94 -10.33
CA SER A 46 3.79 15.32 -9.24
C SER A 46 3.42 15.86 -7.86
N PRO A 47 2.21 15.56 -7.34
CA PRO A 47 1.85 16.00 -6.01
C PRO A 47 2.69 15.26 -4.97
N GLU A 48 3.38 16.02 -4.13
CA GLU A 48 4.09 15.52 -2.95
C GLU A 48 3.12 15.49 -1.76
N ILE A 49 2.97 14.31 -1.15
CA ILE A 49 2.18 14.13 0.07
C ILE A 49 3.18 13.88 1.20
N TYR A 50 3.27 14.84 2.13
CA TYR A 50 3.99 14.70 3.39
C TYR A 50 2.98 14.28 4.48
N PRO A 51 2.98 13.02 4.95
CA PRO A 51 2.10 12.62 6.02
C PRO A 51 2.76 12.89 7.36
N LEU A 52 2.64 14.11 7.87
CA LEU A 52 2.80 14.51 9.28
C LEU A 52 2.19 15.92 9.38
N ASP A 53 0.98 16.11 9.88
CA ASP A 53 0.73 16.19 11.31
C ASP A 53 -0.73 15.79 11.62
N ARG A 54 -0.96 14.68 12.36
CA ARG A 54 -2.32 14.27 12.76
C ARG A 54 -2.45 14.14 14.27
N LYS A 55 -3.13 15.12 14.86
CA LYS A 55 -3.61 15.17 16.24
C LYS A 55 -4.33 13.86 16.62
N LYS A 56 -3.82 13.21 17.66
CA LYS A 56 -4.28 11.93 18.22
C LYS A 56 -5.65 12.09 18.88
N ASN A 57 -6.71 11.57 18.26
CA ASN A 57 -8.00 11.41 18.93
C ASN A 57 -8.12 10.00 19.51
N ASN A 58 -7.93 9.90 20.83
CA ASN A 58 -8.24 8.71 21.60
C ASN A 58 -9.76 8.59 21.74
N LYS A 59 -10.37 7.49 21.27
CA LYS A 59 -11.67 7.04 21.78
C LYS A 59 -11.56 5.59 22.24
N SER A 60 -11.81 5.44 23.53
CA SER A 60 -11.72 4.22 24.32
C SER A 60 -12.90 3.28 24.07
N SER A 61 -12.61 2.01 24.36
CA SER A 61 -13.37 0.78 24.20
C SER A 61 -14.77 0.75 24.81
N SER A 62 -15.65 -0.05 24.19
CA SER A 62 -16.81 -0.67 24.81
C SER A 62 -16.92 -2.13 24.29
N LYS A 63 -17.18 -3.09 25.18
CA LYS A 63 -17.13 -4.55 24.92
C LYS A 63 -18.45 -5.09 24.35
N ASN A 64 -18.33 -6.12 23.48
CA ASN A 64 -19.37 -6.94 22.79
C ASN A 64 -20.25 -6.19 21.76
N PRO A 65 -20.74 -6.77 20.64
CA PRO A 65 -20.35 -7.90 19.78
C PRO A 65 -19.54 -7.41 18.55
N GLU A 66 -18.74 -6.37 18.76
CA GLU A 66 -17.95 -5.71 17.71
C GLU A 66 -16.76 -6.55 17.23
N VAL A 67 -16.30 -7.54 18.00
CA VAL A 67 -15.15 -8.38 17.65
C VAL A 67 -15.39 -9.17 16.37
N LEU A 68 -16.58 -9.76 16.18
CA LEU A 68 -16.94 -10.48 14.96
C LEU A 68 -17.08 -9.55 13.75
N LYS A 69 -17.68 -8.37 13.93
CA LYS A 69 -17.73 -7.33 12.89
C LYS A 69 -16.34 -6.82 12.52
N ASN A 70 -15.46 -6.68 13.50
CA ASN A 70 -14.08 -6.25 13.31
C ASN A 70 -13.27 -7.32 12.56
N ILE A 71 -13.42 -8.60 12.89
CA ILE A 71 -12.80 -9.71 12.16
C ILE A 71 -13.31 -9.77 10.72
N ILE A 72 -14.63 -9.68 10.49
CA ILE A 72 -15.19 -9.66 9.13
C ILE A 72 -14.71 -8.43 8.35
N LYS A 73 -14.61 -7.28 9.00
CA LYS A 73 -14.08 -6.04 8.40
C LYS A 73 -12.59 -6.15 8.09
N GLU A 74 -11.81 -6.80 8.95
CA GLU A 74 -10.39 -7.10 8.75
C GLU A 74 -10.20 -8.07 7.59
N LEU A 75 -10.97 -9.16 7.51
CA LEU A 75 -10.95 -10.11 6.39
C LEU A 75 -11.26 -9.42 5.05
N LYS A 76 -12.28 -8.57 5.02
CA LYS A 76 -12.62 -7.77 3.83
C LYS A 76 -11.52 -6.79 3.45
N THR A 77 -10.77 -6.27 4.44
CA THR A 77 -9.63 -5.38 4.23
C THR A 77 -8.43 -6.14 3.67
N ILE A 78 -8.19 -7.37 4.14
CA ILE A 78 -7.15 -8.26 3.60
C ILE A 78 -7.46 -8.62 2.13
N GLU A 79 -8.71 -8.92 1.80
CA GLU A 79 -9.10 -9.16 0.39
C GLU A 79 -8.89 -7.92 -0.49
N LEU A 80 -9.14 -6.72 0.04
CA LEU A 80 -8.87 -5.47 -0.67
C LEU A 80 -7.37 -5.26 -0.86
N LEU A 81 -6.57 -5.47 0.18
CA LEU A 81 -5.11 -5.39 0.13
C LEU A 81 -4.53 -6.38 -0.87
N LYS A 82 -5.01 -7.63 -0.86
CA LYS A 82 -4.60 -8.64 -1.84
C LYS A 82 -4.96 -8.21 -3.26
N TYR A 83 -6.17 -7.71 -3.48
CA TYR A 83 -6.58 -7.19 -4.79
C TYR A 83 -5.71 -6.01 -5.26
N ILE A 84 -5.35 -5.10 -4.35
CA ILE A 84 -4.44 -4.00 -4.64
C ILE A 84 -3.06 -4.54 -4.98
N TRP A 85 -2.51 -5.42 -4.14
CA TRP A 85 -1.20 -6.04 -4.31
C TRP A 85 -1.07 -6.75 -5.66
N ASP A 86 -2.06 -7.56 -6.03
CA ASP A 86 -2.07 -8.30 -7.30
C ASP A 86 -2.05 -7.38 -8.54
N ARG A 87 -2.47 -6.11 -8.42
CA ARG A 87 -2.55 -5.13 -9.52
C ARG A 87 -1.46 -4.06 -9.49
N LEU A 88 -0.60 -4.07 -8.47
CA LEU A 88 0.58 -3.23 -8.38
C LEU A 88 1.75 -3.92 -9.08
N ASP A 89 2.46 -3.17 -9.92
CA ASP A 89 3.70 -3.60 -10.56
C ASP A 89 4.85 -2.80 -9.94
N ILE A 90 5.90 -3.47 -9.47
CA ILE A 90 7.03 -2.79 -8.82
C ILE A 90 8.11 -2.55 -9.89
N GLU A 91 8.32 -1.30 -10.27
CA GLU A 91 9.34 -0.93 -11.24
C GLU A 91 10.72 -0.91 -10.59
N LYS A 92 10.81 -0.33 -9.39
CA LYS A 92 12.09 -0.11 -8.73
C LYS A 92 11.96 -0.36 -7.24
N LEU A 93 12.89 -1.12 -6.67
CA LEU A 93 13.02 -1.32 -5.23
C LEU A 93 14.48 -1.17 -4.84
N GLU A 94 14.81 -0.09 -4.14
CA GLU A 94 16.14 0.16 -3.58
C GLU A 94 16.04 0.19 -2.06
N ILE A 95 16.88 -0.61 -1.40
CA ILE A 95 16.93 -0.66 0.06
C ILE A 95 18.40 -0.58 0.47
N LYS A 96 18.76 0.46 1.22
CA LYS A 96 20.09 0.62 1.79
C LYS A 96 19.98 0.64 3.30
N LYS A 97 20.66 -0.28 3.95
CA LYS A 97 20.69 -0.39 5.41
C LYS A 97 22.08 -0.04 5.89
N PHE A 98 22.16 0.85 6.86
CA PHE A 98 23.40 1.27 7.48
C PHE A 98 23.46 0.64 8.88
N ILE A 99 24.52 -0.12 9.14
CA ILE A 99 24.76 -0.75 10.44
C ILE A 99 26.17 -0.41 10.89
N GLY A 100 26.25 0.33 11.98
CA GLY A 100 27.49 0.79 12.56
C GLY A 100 27.62 0.40 14.02
N SER A 101 28.81 -0.03 14.41
CA SER A 101 29.17 -0.33 15.79
C SER A 101 30.69 -0.34 15.94
N ARG A 102 31.20 0.02 17.12
CA ARG A 102 32.63 -0.06 17.41
C ARG A 102 33.16 -1.48 17.58
N ASN A 103 32.26 -2.48 17.66
CA ASN A 103 32.64 -3.87 17.81
C ASN A 103 32.48 -4.63 16.48
N PRO A 104 33.58 -4.96 15.78
CA PRO A 104 33.53 -5.64 14.48
C PRO A 104 32.91 -7.03 14.54
N TYR A 105 33.02 -7.73 15.67
CA TYR A 105 32.43 -9.05 15.86
C TYR A 105 30.90 -8.99 15.79
N ILE A 106 30.30 -8.00 16.48
CA ILE A 106 28.85 -7.81 16.51
C ILE A 106 28.33 -7.43 15.12
N ILE A 107 29.01 -6.50 14.43
CA ILE A 107 28.64 -6.12 13.05
C ILE A 107 28.66 -7.32 12.12
N SER A 108 29.72 -8.13 12.16
CA SER A 108 29.88 -9.26 11.23
C SER A 108 28.74 -10.27 11.38
N ILE A 109 28.33 -10.55 12.62
CA ILE A 109 27.19 -11.42 12.91
C ILE A 109 25.88 -10.79 12.43
N LEU A 110 25.63 -9.52 12.78
CA LEU A 110 24.42 -8.82 12.36
C LEU A 110 24.30 -8.71 10.84
N TYR A 111 25.41 -8.46 10.16
CA TYR A 111 25.50 -8.37 8.71
C TYR A 111 25.08 -9.69 8.06
N GLY A 112 25.69 -10.81 8.48
CA GLY A 112 25.33 -12.13 7.96
C GLY A 112 23.87 -12.51 8.25
N LEU A 113 23.37 -12.18 9.45
CA LEU A 113 21.97 -12.43 9.82
C LEU A 113 21.01 -11.59 8.98
N MET A 114 21.28 -10.29 8.83
CA MET A 114 20.45 -9.42 8.01
C MET A 114 20.43 -9.87 6.56
N TRP A 115 21.60 -10.18 5.98
CA TRP A 115 21.68 -10.67 4.60
C TRP A 115 20.88 -11.97 4.41
N SER A 116 20.97 -12.90 5.36
CA SER A 116 20.20 -14.15 5.30
C SER A 116 18.69 -13.90 5.38
N PHE A 117 18.27 -13.03 6.30
CA PHE A 117 16.86 -12.70 6.47
C PHE A 117 16.28 -11.98 5.25
N ASP A 118 17.03 -11.02 4.73
CA ASP A 118 16.72 -10.27 3.53
C ASP A 118 16.61 -11.19 2.32
N GLY A 119 17.58 -12.10 2.12
CA GLY A 119 17.53 -13.08 1.04
C GLY A 119 16.25 -13.92 1.03
N ILE A 120 15.75 -14.34 2.19
CA ILE A 120 14.47 -15.07 2.30
C ILE A 120 13.30 -14.19 1.90
N ILE A 121 13.25 -12.95 2.41
CA ILE A 121 12.17 -12.00 2.10
C ILE A 121 12.15 -11.68 0.60
N PHE A 122 13.29 -11.37 0.00
CA PHE A 122 13.36 -10.99 -1.40
C PHE A 122 13.06 -12.15 -2.33
N ASN A 123 13.51 -13.36 -2.00
CA ASN A 123 13.14 -14.55 -2.76
C ASN A 123 11.61 -14.77 -2.73
N TYR A 124 10.98 -14.55 -1.57
CA TYR A 124 9.52 -14.60 -1.46
C TYR A 124 8.83 -13.51 -2.29
N ILE A 125 9.31 -12.26 -2.23
CA ILE A 125 8.74 -11.15 -3.01
C ILE A 125 8.89 -11.39 -4.52
N LEU A 126 10.07 -11.79 -4.98
CA LEU A 126 10.35 -12.11 -6.39
C LEU A 126 9.51 -13.29 -6.89
N SER A 127 9.17 -14.25 -6.02
CA SER A 127 8.26 -15.35 -6.38
C SER A 127 6.81 -14.89 -6.59
N LEU A 128 6.41 -13.78 -5.98
CA LEU A 128 5.05 -13.24 -6.06
C LEU A 128 4.90 -12.15 -7.12
N LYS A 129 5.97 -11.41 -7.40
CA LYS A 129 5.96 -10.22 -8.24
C LYS A 129 7.25 -10.10 -9.02
N ASP A 130 7.10 -9.83 -10.30
CA ASP A 130 8.20 -9.38 -11.14
C ASP A 130 8.60 -7.96 -10.73
N ILE A 131 9.90 -7.75 -10.51
CA ILE A 131 10.49 -6.47 -10.17
C ILE A 131 11.49 -6.13 -11.26
N GLU A 132 11.31 -4.99 -11.95
CA GLU A 132 12.20 -4.61 -13.06
C GLU A 132 13.62 -4.29 -12.58
N TYR A 133 13.74 -3.58 -11.45
CA TYR A 133 15.01 -3.25 -10.82
C TYR A 133 14.95 -3.43 -9.30
N MET A 134 15.88 -4.22 -8.77
CA MET A 134 16.04 -4.45 -7.34
C MET A 134 17.51 -4.23 -6.95
N ASP A 135 17.74 -3.38 -5.95
CA ASP A 135 19.06 -3.08 -5.41
C ASP A 135 18.99 -3.06 -3.89
N ILE A 136 19.78 -3.89 -3.24
CA ILE A 136 19.75 -4.09 -1.80
C ILE A 136 21.18 -4.07 -1.30
N ASP A 137 21.48 -3.04 -0.51
CA ASP A 137 22.79 -2.88 0.09
C ASP A 137 22.68 -2.87 1.61
N ILE A 138 23.58 -3.62 2.24
CA ILE A 138 23.86 -3.48 3.66
C ILE A 138 25.26 -2.88 3.76
N ILE A 139 25.36 -1.69 4.33
CA ILE A 139 26.60 -0.95 4.49
C ILE A 139 27.00 -1.01 5.96
N SER A 140 28.14 -1.62 6.24
CA SER A 140 28.69 -1.73 7.58
C SER A 140 29.69 -0.61 7.87
N ASN A 141 29.53 0.10 8.99
CA ASN A 141 30.48 1.10 9.47
C ASN A 141 31.14 0.64 10.79
N PHE A 142 32.44 0.39 10.78
CA PHE A 142 33.16 -0.10 11.98
C PHE A 142 33.65 1.03 12.90
N GLU A 143 33.56 2.29 12.45
CA GLU A 143 34.12 3.43 13.17
C GLU A 143 33.10 4.09 14.10
N ARG A 144 31.83 4.08 13.70
CA ARG A 144 30.74 4.80 14.38
C ARG A 144 29.55 3.90 14.64
N GLU A 145 28.83 4.21 15.71
CA GLU A 145 27.54 3.57 16.02
C GLU A 145 26.45 4.30 15.23
N GLU A 146 25.99 3.68 14.15
CA GLU A 146 25.04 4.27 13.21
C GLU A 146 23.99 3.21 12.86
N LEU A 147 22.71 3.59 12.87
CA LEU A 147 21.63 2.72 12.39
C LEU A 147 20.75 3.54 11.48
N GLY A 148 20.65 3.09 10.23
CA GLY A 148 19.88 3.77 9.22
C GLY A 148 19.26 2.84 8.22
N ILE A 149 18.13 3.25 7.64
CA ILE A 149 17.44 2.53 6.58
C ILE A 149 16.92 3.55 5.58
N ASP A 150 17.44 3.48 4.36
CA ASP A 150 16.92 4.17 3.20
C ASP A 150 16.14 3.17 2.34
N PHE A 151 14.87 3.46 2.13
CA PHE A 151 13.97 2.69 1.30
C PHE A 151 13.43 3.60 0.21
N ASN A 152 13.65 3.22 -1.04
CA ASN A 152 13.15 3.93 -2.21
C ASN A 152 12.46 2.94 -3.15
N CYS A 153 11.16 3.15 -3.38
CA CYS A 153 10.35 2.25 -4.20
C CYS A 153 9.53 3.01 -5.23
N ILE A 154 9.52 2.51 -6.47
CA ILE A 154 8.68 3.00 -7.56
C ILE A 154 7.67 1.92 -7.92
N ILE A 155 6.39 2.23 -7.73
CA ILE A 155 5.29 1.32 -8.00
C ILE A 155 4.43 1.88 -9.13
N LYS A 156 4.17 1.07 -10.15
CA LYS A 156 3.26 1.33 -11.25
C LYS A 156 1.89 0.72 -10.97
N ILE A 157 0.83 1.46 -11.27
CA ILE A 157 -0.53 0.91 -11.31
C ILE A 157 -1.36 1.63 -12.37
N LYS A 158 -2.20 0.88 -13.10
CA LYS A 158 -3.09 1.46 -14.11
C LYS A 158 -4.22 2.26 -13.45
N MET A 159 -4.57 3.42 -14.03
CA MET A 159 -5.65 4.27 -13.52
C MET A 159 -6.98 3.54 -13.36
N VAL A 160 -7.34 2.69 -14.32
CA VAL A 160 -8.55 1.86 -14.25
C VAL A 160 -8.61 1.04 -12.95
N TYR A 161 -7.48 0.50 -12.49
CA TYR A 161 -7.44 -0.26 -11.24
C TYR A 161 -7.59 0.64 -10.02
N ILE A 162 -6.96 1.81 -9.98
CA ILE A 162 -7.16 2.81 -8.92
C ILE A 162 -8.64 3.15 -8.79
N ILE A 163 -9.31 3.45 -9.91
CA ILE A 163 -10.73 3.78 -9.95
C ILE A 163 -11.58 2.61 -9.40
N ASN A 164 -11.31 1.38 -9.85
CA ASN A 164 -12.01 0.18 -9.37
C ASN A 164 -11.82 -0.04 -7.86
N ILE A 165 -10.61 0.20 -7.33
CA ILE A 165 -10.31 0.12 -5.89
C ILE A 165 -11.16 1.15 -5.14
N TRP A 166 -11.22 2.40 -5.60
CA TRP A 166 -12.05 3.45 -5.00
C TRP A 166 -13.54 3.09 -5.00
N PHE A 167 -14.08 2.58 -6.11
CA PHE A 167 -15.47 2.11 -6.16
C PHE A 167 -15.74 0.98 -5.16
N LYS A 168 -14.83 0.00 -5.04
CA LYS A 168 -14.96 -1.11 -4.10
C LYS A 168 -14.89 -0.62 -2.64
N LEU A 169 -14.02 0.35 -2.36
CA LEU A 169 -13.86 0.97 -1.04
C LEU A 169 -15.12 1.76 -0.63
N ILE A 170 -15.67 2.58 -1.53
CA ILE A 170 -16.92 3.34 -1.30
C ILE A 170 -18.10 2.39 -1.07
N LYS A 171 -18.21 1.33 -1.89
CA LYS A 171 -19.27 0.31 -1.74
C LYS A 171 -19.18 -0.41 -0.39
N SER A 172 -17.96 -0.65 0.12
CA SER A 172 -17.77 -1.28 1.42
C SER A 172 -18.16 -0.39 2.60
N HIS A 173 -17.94 0.93 2.49
CA HIS A 173 -18.30 1.89 3.55
C HIS A 173 -19.78 2.24 3.57
N LYS A 174 -20.48 2.18 2.42
CA LYS A 174 -21.90 2.52 2.32
C LYS A 174 -22.87 1.47 2.88
N GLY A 175 -22.41 0.41 3.55
CA GLY A 175 -23.25 -0.41 4.42
C GLY A 175 -24.53 -0.98 3.77
N GLY A 176 -24.52 -1.24 2.46
CA GLY A 176 -25.61 -1.92 1.77
C GLY A 176 -25.51 -3.42 2.03
N GLU A 177 -25.79 -3.82 3.27
CA GLU A 177 -26.11 -5.21 3.55
C GLU A 177 -27.31 -5.58 2.68
N LYS A 178 -27.27 -6.76 2.05
CA LYS A 178 -28.29 -7.29 1.15
C LYS A 178 -29.62 -7.60 1.88
N ASN A 179 -30.07 -6.76 2.79
CA ASN A 179 -31.46 -6.73 3.21
C ASN A 179 -32.23 -5.93 2.16
N VAL A 180 -32.48 -6.60 1.04
CA VAL A 180 -33.62 -6.28 0.17
C VAL A 180 -34.87 -6.67 0.95
N GLY A 181 -35.16 -5.91 2.01
CA GLY A 181 -36.49 -5.86 2.58
C GLY A 181 -37.34 -5.12 1.55
N THR A 182 -38.10 -5.86 0.75
CA THR A 182 -39.22 -5.29 0.02
C THR A 182 -40.08 -4.52 1.02
N SER A 183 -40.40 -3.27 0.73
CA SER A 183 -41.00 -2.30 1.67
C SER A 183 -42.45 -2.63 2.06
N ASN A 184 -42.92 -3.86 1.84
CA ASN A 184 -44.33 -4.22 1.93
C ASN A 184 -44.57 -5.65 2.43
N ARG A 185 -43.80 -6.12 3.41
CA ARG A 185 -44.16 -7.36 4.13
C ARG A 185 -45.21 -7.03 5.18
N ARG A 186 -46.49 -7.25 4.85
CA ARG A 186 -47.59 -7.25 5.82
C ARG A 186 -47.29 -8.28 6.91
N ILE A 187 -47.39 -7.86 8.17
CA ILE A 187 -47.00 -8.63 9.37
C ILE A 187 -48.02 -9.73 9.73
N ASN A 188 -49.10 -9.91 8.97
CA ASN A 188 -50.16 -10.86 9.29
C ASN A 188 -50.52 -11.73 8.08
N GLU A 189 -49.81 -12.84 7.91
CA GLU A 189 -50.37 -14.04 7.29
C GLU A 189 -50.27 -15.15 8.34
N ILE A 190 -51.32 -15.25 9.14
CA ILE A 190 -51.63 -16.42 9.94
C ILE A 190 -52.09 -17.47 8.94
N TYR A 191 -51.26 -18.47 8.69
CA TYR A 191 -51.69 -19.68 7.98
C TYR A 191 -52.58 -20.49 8.92
N ASN A 192 -53.89 -20.40 8.72
CA ASN A 192 -54.80 -21.47 9.07
C ASN A 192 -54.95 -22.35 7.84
N GLU A 193 -54.30 -23.51 7.85
CA GLU A 193 -54.80 -24.82 7.38
C GLU A 193 -53.81 -25.91 7.83
#